data_AF-A0AAE7DTA0-F1
#
_entry.id   AF-A0AAE7DTA0-F1
#
_cell.length_a   1.000
_cell.length_b   1.000
_cell.length_c   1.000
_cell.angle_alpha   90.00
_cell.angle_beta   90.00
_cell.angle_gamma   90.00
#
_symmetry.space_group_name_H-M   'P 1'
#
loop_
_entity.id
_entity.type
_entity.pdbx_description
1 polymer ?
#
loop_
_entity_poly.entity_id
_entity_poly.type
_entity_poly.pdbx_seq_one_letter_code
_entity_poly.pdbx_strand_id
1 'polypeptide(L)'
;MNNSIQEKKGNPVATLKAQSEKFDFSKLRASRDNKAANSGEAIYKDFDRMDFVIKDRNIDKILIKALVNRNKEGFDKIWEEYCEDPEIPSDKKTDQYKEEIKRFYDLGKEHTHLLPKEGDKNKSYRAFAKEVFKEIFEYANAQVPSDSILEELVTNCNQAGYEAGVFIESQFALSQHSLQILSPKKVINIYYVDQNNVSVRSDMTLPILSQESDVQLGDKVCDLSSSLEFTLESQDGKDDVIYKDGKLSLTVPRKLRDYKIDGRNLFDTIKEYFYKFCEKLGFKFEVEIEHDLGDPMSYLFEVDLPIHSNEHENTP
;
A
#
# COMPACT_ATOMS: atom_id res chain seq x y z
N MET A 1 -0.69 46.87 -23.51
CA MET A 1 -1.83 45.96 -23.65
C MET A 1 -1.37 44.57 -23.26
N ASN A 2 -1.81 44.12 -22.07
CA ASN A 2 -1.70 42.73 -21.65
C ASN A 2 -2.53 41.87 -22.59
N ASN A 3 -1.92 40.86 -23.20
CA ASN A 3 -2.65 39.66 -23.60
C ASN A 3 -1.97 38.48 -22.93
N SER A 4 -2.53 38.18 -21.75
CA SER A 4 -2.39 36.96 -20.98
C SER A 4 -2.46 35.76 -21.92
N ILE A 5 -1.39 34.95 -21.91
CA ILE A 5 -1.48 33.55 -22.28
C ILE A 5 -2.41 32.95 -21.22
N GLN A 6 -3.67 32.75 -21.58
CA GLN A 6 -4.56 31.90 -20.82
C GLN A 6 -3.96 30.50 -20.90
N GLU A 7 -3.20 30.11 -19.87
CA GLU A 7 -2.98 28.70 -19.59
C GLU A 7 -4.37 28.05 -19.59
N LYS A 8 -4.59 27.13 -20.53
CA LYS A 8 -5.72 26.20 -20.45
C LYS A 8 -5.71 25.67 -19.02
N LYS A 9 -6.83 25.77 -18.30
CA LYS A 9 -7.05 25.09 -17.02
C LYS A 9 -6.83 23.60 -17.24
N GLY A 10 -5.57 23.16 -17.18
CA GLY A 10 -5.19 21.77 -17.27
C GLY A 10 -5.71 21.04 -16.04
N ASN A 11 -5.80 19.72 -16.13
CA ASN A 11 -6.10 18.87 -14.99
C ASN A 11 -5.17 19.25 -13.81
N PRO A 12 -5.69 19.58 -12.60
CA PRO A 12 -4.87 20.06 -11.49
C PRO A 12 -3.86 19.03 -10.99
N VAL A 13 -3.99 17.78 -11.44
CA VAL A 13 -3.09 16.67 -11.14
C VAL A 13 -2.45 16.13 -12.42
N ALA A 14 -1.37 15.39 -12.24
CA ALA A 14 -0.73 14.61 -13.28
C ALA A 14 -0.59 13.17 -12.78
N THR A 15 -0.99 12.20 -13.59
CA THR A 15 -0.81 10.79 -13.26
C THR A 15 0.35 10.24 -14.07
N LEU A 16 1.32 9.66 -13.37
CA LEU A 16 2.42 8.88 -13.93
C LEU A 16 1.97 7.41 -13.89
N LYS A 17 2.11 6.69 -15.01
CA LYS A 17 1.73 5.28 -15.11
C LYS A 17 2.90 4.46 -15.65
N ALA A 18 3.03 3.25 -15.12
CA ALA A 18 3.92 2.23 -15.62
C ALA A 18 3.17 0.90 -15.67
N GLN A 19 3.25 0.22 -16.81
CA GLN A 19 2.72 -1.13 -17.01
C GLN A 19 3.80 -1.95 -17.71
N SER A 20 3.98 -3.20 -17.30
CA SER A 20 4.95 -4.10 -17.92
C SER A 20 4.41 -5.52 -17.91
N GLU A 21 4.36 -6.13 -19.10
CA GLU A 21 4.03 -7.55 -19.26
C GLU A 21 5.11 -8.47 -18.68
N LYS A 22 6.32 -7.95 -18.42
CA LYS A 22 7.51 -8.73 -18.00
C LYS A 22 8.06 -8.29 -16.64
N PHE A 23 7.29 -7.59 -15.82
CA PHE A 23 7.77 -7.19 -14.49
C PHE A 23 7.82 -8.42 -13.57
N ASP A 24 8.96 -8.60 -12.91
CA ASP A 24 9.12 -9.56 -11.83
C ASP A 24 8.56 -8.99 -10.52
N PHE A 25 7.23 -9.04 -10.41
CA PHE A 25 6.49 -8.62 -9.22
C PHE A 25 6.83 -9.43 -7.96
N SER A 26 7.63 -10.50 -8.06
CA SER A 26 8.17 -11.17 -6.87
C SER A 26 9.06 -10.23 -6.05
N LYS A 27 9.59 -9.16 -6.63
CA LYS A 27 10.28 -8.07 -5.92
C LYS A 27 9.39 -7.27 -4.96
N LEU A 28 8.06 -7.38 -5.08
CA LEU A 28 7.11 -6.81 -4.12
C LEU A 28 6.93 -7.69 -2.88
N ARG A 29 7.41 -8.93 -2.93
CA ARG A 29 7.34 -9.83 -1.77
C ARG A 29 8.30 -9.34 -0.70
N ALA A 30 7.88 -9.50 0.55
CA ALA A 30 8.78 -9.39 1.67
C ALA A 30 9.94 -10.37 1.51
N SER A 31 11.14 -9.96 1.92
CA SER A 31 12.32 -10.84 1.89
C SER A 31 12.06 -12.14 2.67
N ARG A 32 12.66 -13.25 2.20
CA ARG A 32 12.61 -14.55 2.89
C ARG A 32 13.17 -14.49 4.32
N ASP A 33 14.06 -13.54 4.59
CA ASP A 33 14.64 -13.33 5.92
C ASP A 33 13.76 -12.42 6.81
N ASN A 34 12.69 -11.82 6.26
CA ASN A 34 11.77 -10.99 7.03
C ASN A 34 10.88 -11.86 7.92
N LYS A 35 11.35 -12.13 9.14
CA LYS A 35 10.65 -12.99 10.11
C LYS A 35 9.23 -12.52 10.42
N ALA A 36 9.00 -11.20 10.50
CA ALA A 36 7.69 -10.64 10.83
C ALA A 36 6.68 -10.84 9.69
N ALA A 37 7.09 -10.66 8.43
CA ALA A 37 6.23 -10.94 7.28
C ALA A 37 5.95 -12.44 7.14
N ASN A 38 7.00 -13.26 7.19
CA ASN A 38 6.89 -14.71 7.01
C ASN A 38 6.14 -15.41 8.16
N SER A 39 6.11 -14.84 9.37
CA SER A 39 5.29 -15.36 10.48
C SER A 39 3.82 -14.89 10.44
N GLY A 40 3.45 -13.98 9.53
CA GLY A 40 2.15 -13.31 9.52
C GLY A 40 2.00 -12.22 10.61
N GLU A 41 3.05 -11.94 11.40
CA GLU A 41 3.01 -10.88 12.42
C GLU A 41 2.84 -9.49 11.80
N ALA A 42 3.45 -9.24 10.64
CA ALA A 42 3.36 -7.96 9.94
C ALA A 42 1.90 -7.67 9.52
N ILE A 43 1.23 -8.59 8.82
CA ILE A 43 -0.18 -8.42 8.48
C ILE A 43 -1.06 -8.36 9.71
N TYR A 44 -0.78 -9.18 10.74
CA TYR A 44 -1.49 -9.11 12.00
C TYR A 44 -1.46 -7.70 12.58
N LYS A 45 -0.30 -7.01 12.53
CA LYS A 45 -0.06 -5.61 12.96
C LYS A 45 -0.55 -4.53 12.00
N ASP A 46 -0.85 -4.86 10.76
CA ASP A 46 -1.30 -3.87 9.78
C ASP A 46 -2.79 -3.96 9.44
N PHE A 47 -3.49 -5.06 9.79
CA PHE A 47 -4.94 -5.20 9.58
C PHE A 47 -5.76 -3.96 10.00
N ASP A 48 -5.58 -3.44 11.22
CA ASP A 48 -6.28 -2.24 11.73
C ASP A 48 -5.84 -0.90 11.10
N ARG A 49 -4.89 -0.91 10.15
CA ARG A 49 -4.41 0.28 9.42
C ARG A 49 -4.98 0.37 8.01
N MET A 50 -5.72 -0.65 7.57
CA MET A 50 -6.13 -0.80 6.18
C MET A 50 -7.64 -1.00 6.10
N ASP A 51 -8.24 -0.38 5.09
CA ASP A 51 -9.58 -0.76 4.63
C ASP A 51 -9.45 -1.86 3.57
N PHE A 52 -10.47 -2.70 3.45
CA PHE A 52 -10.57 -3.71 2.40
C PHE A 52 -11.81 -3.47 1.54
N VAL A 53 -11.70 -3.78 0.26
CA VAL A 53 -12.84 -3.84 -0.66
C VAL A 53 -12.82 -5.19 -1.34
N ILE A 54 -13.86 -6.00 -1.12
CA ILE A 54 -14.02 -7.31 -1.74
C ILE A 54 -15.40 -7.35 -2.36
N LYS A 55 -15.51 -7.69 -3.66
CA LYS A 55 -16.78 -7.73 -4.40
C LYS A 55 -17.63 -6.47 -4.18
N ASP A 56 -16.98 -5.30 -4.32
CA ASP A 56 -17.55 -3.96 -4.11
C ASP A 56 -18.07 -3.68 -2.69
N ARG A 57 -17.89 -4.58 -1.73
CA ARG A 57 -18.23 -4.37 -0.32
C ARG A 57 -17.03 -3.78 0.41
N ASN A 58 -17.21 -2.61 0.99
CA ASN A 58 -16.22 -1.97 1.84
C ASN A 58 -16.24 -2.63 3.24
N ILE A 59 -15.07 -3.01 3.72
CA ILE A 59 -14.80 -3.41 5.10
C ILE A 59 -13.78 -2.43 5.64
N ASP A 60 -14.25 -1.44 6.39
CA ASP A 60 -13.37 -0.42 6.96
C ASP A 60 -12.49 -0.97 8.09
N LYS A 61 -11.44 -0.22 8.40
CA LYS A 61 -10.46 -0.53 9.45
C LYS A 61 -11.09 -0.73 10.84
N ILE A 62 -12.28 -0.20 11.13
CA ILE A 62 -12.93 -0.35 12.45
C ILE A 62 -13.51 -1.75 12.57
N LEU A 63 -14.22 -2.22 11.54
CA LEU A 63 -14.66 -3.61 11.46
C LEU A 63 -13.47 -4.57 11.55
N ILE A 64 -12.40 -4.30 10.80
CA ILE A 64 -11.18 -5.10 10.86
C ILE A 64 -10.57 -5.06 12.27
N LYS A 65 -10.46 -3.89 12.90
CA LYS A 65 -9.93 -3.75 14.27
C LYS A 65 -10.75 -4.55 15.28
N ALA A 66 -12.07 -4.58 15.14
CA ALA A 66 -12.94 -5.41 15.97
C ALA A 66 -12.65 -6.91 15.78
N LEU A 67 -12.50 -7.34 14.53
CA LEU A 67 -12.18 -8.73 14.17
C LEU A 67 -10.80 -9.17 14.66
N VAL A 68 -9.78 -8.29 14.64
CA VAL A 68 -8.44 -8.66 15.11
C VAL A 68 -8.17 -8.39 16.60
N ASN A 69 -9.01 -7.58 17.26
CA ASN A 69 -8.93 -7.11 18.65
C ASN A 69 -7.59 -7.37 19.37
N ARG A 70 -6.54 -6.70 18.91
CA ARG A 70 -5.16 -7.01 19.31
C ARG A 70 -4.87 -6.77 20.77
N ASN A 71 -5.50 -5.74 21.31
CA ASN A 71 -5.33 -5.31 22.69
C ASN A 71 -6.20 -6.13 23.66
N LYS A 72 -6.95 -7.12 23.15
CA LYS A 72 -7.91 -7.92 23.91
C LYS A 72 -8.88 -7.05 24.68
N GLU A 73 -9.26 -5.94 24.08
CA GLU A 73 -10.16 -4.97 24.69
C GLU A 73 -11.57 -5.55 24.74
N GLY A 74 -12.37 -5.06 25.69
CA GLY A 74 -13.80 -5.31 25.67
C GLY A 74 -14.43 -4.61 24.47
N PHE A 75 -15.51 -5.19 23.94
CA PHE A 75 -16.29 -4.58 22.87
C PHE A 75 -16.67 -3.12 23.18
N ASP A 76 -17.06 -2.83 24.43
CA ASP A 76 -17.45 -1.48 24.86
C ASP A 76 -16.35 -0.45 24.60
N LYS A 77 -15.08 -0.80 24.84
CA LYS A 77 -13.95 0.09 24.58
C LYS A 77 -13.74 0.35 23.09
N ILE A 78 -13.87 -0.67 22.23
CA ILE A 78 -13.79 -0.51 20.78
C ILE A 78 -14.91 0.42 20.28
N TRP A 79 -16.11 0.26 20.83
CA TRP A 79 -17.25 1.12 20.51
C TRP A 79 -17.07 2.55 21.00
N GLU A 80 -16.54 2.74 22.22
CA GLU A 80 -16.20 4.06 22.76
C GLU A 80 -15.17 4.77 21.87
N GLU A 81 -14.07 4.11 21.51
CA GLU A 81 -13.05 4.67 20.62
C GLU A 81 -13.63 5.09 19.25
N TYR A 82 -14.55 4.28 18.69
CA TYR A 82 -15.27 4.65 17.46
C TYR A 82 -16.17 5.88 17.65
N CYS A 83 -16.88 5.96 18.78
CA CYS A 83 -17.75 7.08 19.09
C CYS A 83 -16.99 8.39 19.37
N GLU A 84 -15.78 8.29 19.91
CA GLU A 84 -14.92 9.43 20.23
C GLU A 84 -14.10 9.93 19.03
N ASP A 85 -13.93 9.12 17.98
CA ASP A 85 -13.20 9.53 16.77
C ASP A 85 -13.90 10.74 16.09
N PRO A 86 -13.22 11.91 16.01
CA PRO A 86 -13.76 13.12 15.40
C PRO A 86 -13.78 13.06 13.87
N GLU A 87 -13.02 12.14 13.23
CA GLU A 87 -13.07 11.93 11.78
C GLU A 87 -14.35 11.20 11.35
N ILE A 88 -15.08 10.58 12.29
CA ILE A 88 -16.27 9.78 12.02
C ILE A 88 -17.52 10.64 12.17
N PRO A 89 -18.27 10.89 11.08
CA PRO A 89 -19.51 11.65 11.12
C PRO A 89 -20.54 11.05 12.08
N SER A 90 -21.30 11.90 12.77
CA SER A 90 -22.27 11.46 13.77
C SER A 90 -23.39 10.59 13.19
N ASP A 91 -23.75 10.79 11.93
CA ASP A 91 -24.72 9.99 11.18
C ASP A 91 -24.23 8.58 10.87
N LYS A 92 -22.92 8.31 10.98
CA LYS A 92 -22.36 6.94 10.92
C LYS A 92 -22.39 6.22 12.27
N LYS A 93 -22.69 6.91 13.37
CA LYS A 93 -22.73 6.35 14.73
C LYS A 93 -24.11 5.76 15.03
N THR A 94 -24.47 4.73 14.27
CA THR A 94 -25.80 4.10 14.32
C THR A 94 -25.79 2.80 15.11
N ASP A 95 -26.93 2.44 15.70
CA ASP A 95 -27.11 1.14 16.37
C ASP A 95 -26.89 -0.03 15.40
N GLN A 96 -27.29 0.13 14.12
CA GLN A 96 -27.05 -0.88 13.10
C GLN A 96 -25.55 -1.16 12.94
N TYR A 97 -24.75 -0.12 12.82
CA TYR A 97 -23.31 -0.28 12.64
C TYR A 97 -22.62 -0.78 13.92
N LYS A 98 -23.14 -0.42 15.11
CA LYS A 98 -22.71 -1.01 16.39
C LYS A 98 -22.86 -2.53 16.40
N GLU A 99 -24.00 -3.04 15.92
CA GLU A 99 -24.24 -4.49 15.81
C GLU A 99 -23.29 -5.15 14.80
N GLU A 100 -22.93 -4.46 13.71
CA GLU A 100 -21.92 -4.96 12.77
C GLU A 100 -20.52 -5.06 13.40
N ILE A 101 -20.07 -4.03 14.13
CA ILE A 101 -18.81 -4.09 14.89
C ILE A 101 -18.85 -5.24 15.90
N LYS A 102 -19.97 -5.40 16.61
CA LYS A 102 -20.14 -6.48 17.59
C LYS A 102 -20.02 -7.86 16.94
N ARG A 103 -20.63 -8.04 15.76
CA ARG A 103 -20.51 -9.28 14.98
C ARG A 103 -19.05 -9.58 14.61
N PHE A 104 -18.29 -8.59 14.12
CA PHE A 104 -16.87 -8.77 13.80
C PHE A 104 -16.04 -9.10 15.05
N TYR A 105 -16.32 -8.43 16.16
CA TYR A 105 -15.69 -8.73 17.45
C TYR A 105 -15.92 -10.17 17.91
N ASP A 106 -17.17 -10.64 17.85
CA ASP A 106 -17.54 -11.98 18.27
C ASP A 106 -16.88 -13.05 17.37
N LEU A 107 -16.86 -12.85 16.04
CA LEU A 107 -16.14 -13.71 15.09
C LEU A 107 -14.64 -13.76 15.41
N GLY A 108 -14.02 -12.61 15.62
CA GLY A 108 -12.60 -12.53 15.95
C GLY A 108 -12.23 -13.30 17.21
N LYS A 109 -13.11 -13.23 18.22
CA LYS A 109 -12.94 -13.93 19.49
C LYS A 109 -12.92 -15.45 19.32
N GLU A 110 -13.73 -16.01 18.43
CA GLU A 110 -13.75 -17.45 18.12
C GLU A 110 -12.38 -17.93 17.64
N HIS A 111 -11.66 -17.10 16.89
CA HIS A 111 -10.35 -17.43 16.31
C HIS A 111 -9.15 -17.13 17.22
N THR A 112 -9.33 -16.46 18.37
CA THR A 112 -8.22 -16.06 19.26
C THR A 112 -7.36 -17.21 19.77
N HIS A 113 -7.89 -18.44 19.79
CA HIS A 113 -7.14 -19.64 20.15
C HIS A 113 -6.00 -19.97 19.17
N LEU A 114 -6.05 -19.42 17.94
CA LEU A 114 -5.02 -19.55 16.90
C LEU A 114 -3.86 -18.56 17.08
N LEU A 115 -3.99 -17.58 17.99
CA LEU A 115 -2.91 -16.64 18.27
C LEU A 115 -1.78 -17.31 19.06
N PRO A 116 -0.52 -16.94 18.81
CA PRO A 116 0.60 -17.49 19.56
C PRO A 116 0.52 -17.09 21.03
N LYS A 117 0.90 -18.01 21.91
CA LYS A 117 0.93 -17.78 23.36
C LYS A 117 2.20 -17.05 23.77
N GLU A 118 2.12 -16.40 24.91
CA GLU A 118 3.29 -15.78 25.52
C GLU A 118 4.33 -16.87 25.86
N GLY A 119 5.58 -16.69 25.42
CA GLY A 119 6.65 -17.67 25.57
C GLY A 119 6.86 -18.63 24.39
N ASP A 120 6.00 -18.61 23.37
CA ASP A 120 6.21 -19.41 22.17
C ASP A 120 7.49 -18.98 21.44
N LYS A 121 8.42 -19.92 21.23
CA LYS A 121 9.71 -19.64 20.57
C LYS A 121 9.55 -19.34 19.08
N ASN A 122 8.52 -19.90 18.44
CA ASN A 122 8.21 -19.76 17.01
C ASN A 122 6.81 -19.15 16.85
N LYS A 123 6.62 -17.90 17.30
CA LYS A 123 5.34 -17.20 17.17
C LYS A 123 4.93 -17.13 15.70
N SER A 124 3.79 -17.72 15.39
CA SER A 124 3.18 -17.67 14.06
C SER A 124 1.77 -17.13 14.20
N TYR A 125 1.47 -16.07 13.47
CA TYR A 125 0.16 -15.46 13.39
C TYR A 125 -0.58 -15.90 12.12
N ARG A 126 0.04 -16.73 11.27
CA ARG A 126 -0.49 -17.10 9.95
C ARG A 126 -1.88 -17.71 10.02
N ALA A 127 -2.10 -18.68 10.91
CA ALA A 127 -3.39 -19.35 11.06
C ALA A 127 -4.51 -18.36 11.37
N PHE A 128 -4.29 -17.49 12.36
CA PHE A 128 -5.24 -16.44 12.71
C PHE A 128 -5.46 -15.46 11.53
N ALA A 129 -4.39 -15.00 10.89
CA ALA A 129 -4.49 -14.06 9.77
C ALA A 129 -5.24 -14.65 8.57
N LYS A 130 -5.13 -15.96 8.31
CA LYS A 130 -5.92 -16.64 7.28
C LYS A 130 -7.40 -16.65 7.60
N GLU A 131 -7.78 -16.95 8.84
CA GLU A 131 -9.18 -16.89 9.26
C GLU A 131 -9.73 -15.46 9.13
N VAL A 132 -8.95 -14.44 9.51
CA VAL A 132 -9.33 -13.03 9.26
C VAL A 132 -9.63 -12.77 7.79
N PHE A 133 -8.77 -13.24 6.86
CA PHE A 133 -9.05 -13.13 5.43
C PHE A 133 -10.34 -13.85 5.03
N LYS A 134 -10.53 -15.10 5.47
CA LYS A 134 -11.75 -15.87 5.18
C LYS A 134 -13.01 -15.12 5.62
N GLU A 135 -13.02 -14.63 6.85
CA GLU A 135 -14.16 -13.88 7.42
C GLU A 135 -14.50 -12.64 6.59
N ILE A 136 -13.52 -11.89 6.10
CA ILE A 136 -13.79 -10.70 5.27
C ILE A 136 -14.27 -11.07 3.85
N PHE A 137 -13.81 -12.18 3.28
CA PHE A 137 -14.35 -12.71 2.01
C PHE A 137 -15.81 -13.16 2.18
N GLU A 138 -16.10 -13.90 3.26
CA GLU A 138 -17.45 -14.38 3.56
C GLU A 138 -18.41 -13.23 3.87
N TYR A 139 -17.97 -12.23 4.64
CA TYR A 139 -18.74 -11.00 4.86
C TYR A 139 -19.05 -10.28 3.53
N ALA A 140 -18.11 -10.26 2.59
CA ALA A 140 -18.32 -9.72 1.25
C ALA A 140 -19.23 -10.57 0.33
N ASN A 141 -19.73 -11.72 0.80
CA ASN A 141 -20.40 -12.72 -0.02
C ASN A 141 -19.57 -13.11 -1.26
N ALA A 142 -18.24 -13.16 -1.09
CA ALA A 142 -17.29 -13.63 -2.08
C ALA A 142 -16.83 -15.04 -1.72
N GLN A 143 -16.40 -15.81 -2.72
CA GLN A 143 -15.77 -17.09 -2.45
C GLN A 143 -14.37 -16.87 -1.89
N VAL A 144 -13.94 -17.76 -0.99
CA VAL A 144 -12.59 -17.75 -0.44
C VAL A 144 -11.63 -18.32 -1.49
N PRO A 145 -10.49 -17.67 -1.77
CA PRO A 145 -9.50 -18.19 -2.69
C PRO A 145 -8.73 -19.38 -2.10
N SER A 146 -7.84 -19.98 -2.89
CA SER A 146 -7.04 -21.13 -2.52
C SER A 146 -6.13 -20.82 -1.33
N ASP A 147 -5.69 -21.88 -0.66
CA ASP A 147 -4.80 -21.76 0.49
C ASP A 147 -3.50 -21.03 0.13
N SER A 148 -2.93 -21.32 -1.05
CA SER A 148 -1.73 -20.67 -1.56
C SER A 148 -1.92 -19.15 -1.72
N ILE A 149 -3.07 -18.71 -2.22
CA ILE A 149 -3.40 -17.28 -2.35
C ILE A 149 -3.56 -16.64 -0.96
N LEU A 150 -4.24 -17.31 -0.02
CA LEU A 150 -4.35 -16.80 1.35
C LEU A 150 -2.99 -16.67 2.03
N GLU A 151 -2.10 -17.65 1.86
CA GLU A 151 -0.74 -17.63 2.42
C GLU A 151 0.13 -16.51 1.80
N GLU A 152 -0.07 -16.23 0.52
CA GLU A 152 0.58 -15.10 -0.16
C GLU A 152 0.08 -13.76 0.40
N LEU A 153 -1.24 -13.60 0.58
CA LEU A 153 -1.82 -12.40 1.18
C LEU A 153 -1.33 -12.21 2.63
N VAL A 154 -1.31 -13.27 3.44
CA VAL A 154 -0.78 -13.22 4.81
C VAL A 154 0.68 -12.75 4.84
N THR A 155 1.48 -13.19 3.89
CA THR A 155 2.92 -12.87 3.87
C THR A 155 3.18 -11.46 3.35
N ASN A 156 2.42 -11.00 2.35
CA ASN A 156 2.78 -9.82 1.55
C ASN A 156 1.77 -8.67 1.56
N CYS A 157 0.53 -8.88 2.00
CA CYS A 157 -0.50 -7.84 2.09
C CYS A 157 -0.32 -6.88 3.28
N ASN A 158 0.92 -6.49 3.58
CA ASN A 158 1.29 -5.65 4.72
C ASN A 158 2.32 -4.59 4.31
N GLN A 159 2.77 -3.78 5.27
CA GLN A 159 3.71 -2.69 5.03
C GLN A 159 5.04 -3.16 4.43
N ALA A 160 5.50 -4.37 4.77
CA ALA A 160 6.77 -4.92 4.28
C ALA A 160 6.68 -5.57 2.88
N GLY A 161 5.47 -5.79 2.36
CA GLY A 161 5.22 -6.30 1.02
C GLY A 161 4.69 -5.21 0.09
N TYR A 162 3.39 -5.24 -0.21
CA TYR A 162 2.75 -4.40 -1.25
C TYR A 162 2.93 -2.90 -1.08
N GLU A 163 3.29 -2.43 0.12
CA GLU A 163 3.47 -1.02 0.43
C GLU A 163 4.93 -0.57 0.44
N ALA A 164 5.87 -1.46 0.79
CA ALA A 164 7.25 -1.11 1.09
C ALA A 164 7.89 -0.33 -0.05
N GLY A 165 7.73 -0.81 -1.28
CA GLY A 165 8.36 -0.20 -2.45
C GLY A 165 7.93 1.26 -2.67
N VAL A 166 6.63 1.54 -2.74
CA VAL A 166 6.14 2.89 -3.04
C VAL A 166 6.38 3.83 -1.87
N PHE A 167 6.10 3.40 -0.63
CA PHE A 167 6.23 4.24 0.54
C PHE A 167 7.69 4.59 0.85
N ILE A 168 8.59 3.60 0.91
CA ILE A 168 9.99 3.80 1.30
C ILE A 168 10.72 4.68 0.28
N GLU A 169 10.53 4.41 -1.02
CA GLU A 169 11.22 5.17 -2.07
C GLU A 169 10.69 6.60 -2.15
N SER A 170 9.38 6.80 -1.97
CA SER A 170 8.80 8.14 -1.89
C SER A 170 9.27 8.89 -0.64
N GLN A 171 9.35 8.23 0.52
CA GLN A 171 9.82 8.86 1.75
C GLN A 171 11.31 9.24 1.67
N PHE A 172 12.14 8.38 1.05
CA PHE A 172 13.55 8.69 0.84
C PHE A 172 13.71 9.95 -0.02
N ALA A 173 12.96 10.05 -1.12
CA ALA A 173 12.92 11.23 -1.97
C ALA A 173 12.55 12.51 -1.23
N LEU A 174 11.46 12.44 -0.46
CA LEU A 174 10.89 13.59 0.23
C LEU A 174 11.77 14.06 1.40
N SER A 175 12.43 13.12 2.10
CA SER A 175 13.32 13.46 3.23
C SER A 175 14.51 14.33 2.84
N GLN A 176 15.01 14.22 1.60
CA GLN A 176 16.08 15.09 1.08
C GLN A 176 15.66 16.56 0.96
N HIS A 177 14.36 16.81 1.10
CA HIS A 177 13.72 18.08 0.82
C HIS A 177 12.93 18.60 2.04
N SER A 178 13.22 18.10 3.24
CA SER A 178 12.50 18.44 4.47
C SER A 178 10.99 18.19 4.34
N LEU A 179 10.62 17.08 3.69
CA LEU A 179 9.24 16.63 3.55
C LEU A 179 9.10 15.23 4.11
N GLN A 180 7.94 14.96 4.72
CA GLN A 180 7.64 13.65 5.29
C GLN A 180 6.25 13.17 4.88
N ILE A 181 6.13 11.85 4.72
CA ILE A 181 4.86 11.16 4.59
C ILE A 181 4.46 10.67 5.98
N LEU A 182 3.26 11.06 6.43
CA LEU A 182 2.71 10.57 7.69
C LEU A 182 1.39 9.84 7.46
N SER A 183 1.22 8.72 8.15
CA SER A 183 -0.03 7.98 8.25
C SER A 183 -0.75 7.77 6.89
N PRO A 184 -0.13 7.05 5.95
CA PRO A 184 -0.79 6.68 4.69
C PRO A 184 -2.19 6.12 4.93
N LYS A 185 -3.17 6.60 4.17
CA LYS A 185 -4.50 5.96 4.12
C LYS A 185 -4.47 4.89 3.03
N LYS A 186 -4.86 3.66 3.37
CA LYS A 186 -4.68 2.49 2.52
C LYS A 186 -5.97 1.71 2.34
N VAL A 187 -6.26 1.37 1.10
CA VAL A 187 -7.39 0.52 0.71
C VAL A 187 -6.85 -0.62 -0.13
N ILE A 188 -7.08 -1.86 0.32
CA ILE A 188 -6.75 -3.07 -0.42
C ILE A 188 -8.02 -3.59 -1.08
N ASN A 189 -8.06 -3.51 -2.41
CA ASN A 189 -9.13 -4.09 -3.20
C ASN A 189 -8.70 -5.50 -3.62
N ILE A 190 -9.54 -6.50 -3.36
CA ILE A 190 -9.30 -7.87 -3.80
C ILE A 190 -10.50 -8.32 -4.63
N TYR A 191 -10.24 -8.55 -5.91
CA TYR A 191 -11.21 -9.00 -6.89
C TYR A 191 -11.03 -10.49 -7.11
N TYR A 192 -11.97 -11.27 -6.58
CA TYR A 192 -12.02 -12.71 -6.81
C TYR A 192 -12.35 -12.98 -8.28
N VAL A 193 -11.47 -13.71 -8.98
CA VAL A 193 -11.71 -14.18 -10.35
C VAL A 193 -12.14 -15.65 -10.29
N ASP A 194 -11.30 -16.48 -9.69
CA ASP A 194 -11.59 -17.88 -9.37
C ASP A 194 -10.77 -18.32 -8.15
N GLN A 195 -10.88 -19.60 -7.77
CA GLN A 195 -10.25 -20.11 -6.56
C GLN A 195 -8.72 -19.94 -6.58
N ASN A 196 -8.10 -20.03 -7.76
CA ASN A 196 -6.67 -19.96 -7.93
C ASN A 196 -6.20 -18.61 -8.49
N ASN A 197 -7.10 -17.65 -8.67
CA ASN A 197 -6.82 -16.38 -9.31
C ASN A 197 -7.54 -15.21 -8.62
N VAL A 198 -6.77 -14.25 -8.12
CA VAL A 198 -7.31 -13.00 -7.57
C VAL A 198 -6.55 -11.80 -8.12
N SER A 199 -7.25 -10.73 -8.46
CA SER A 199 -6.63 -9.44 -8.76
C SER A 199 -6.61 -8.59 -7.49
N VAL A 200 -5.47 -7.99 -7.19
CA VAL A 200 -5.24 -7.13 -6.03
C VAL A 200 -4.92 -5.73 -6.52
N ARG A 201 -5.60 -4.72 -5.97
CA ARG A 201 -5.24 -3.31 -6.13
C ARG A 201 -5.05 -2.65 -4.77
N SER A 202 -3.81 -2.25 -4.48
CA SER A 202 -3.44 -1.49 -3.30
C SER A 202 -3.44 0.01 -3.64
N ASP A 203 -4.47 0.71 -3.18
CA ASP A 203 -4.61 2.15 -3.31
C ASP A 203 -4.09 2.83 -2.03
N MET A 204 -3.22 3.83 -2.19
CA MET A 204 -2.68 4.60 -1.07
C MET A 204 -2.80 6.10 -1.31
N THR A 205 -3.22 6.82 -0.28
CA THR A 205 -3.07 8.27 -0.19
C THR A 205 -1.92 8.58 0.76
N LEU A 206 -0.94 9.35 0.28
CA LEU A 206 0.29 9.71 0.97
C LEU A 206 0.27 11.21 1.30
N PRO A 207 -0.13 11.61 2.52
CA PRO A 207 -0.10 13.01 2.93
C PRO A 207 1.35 13.47 3.04
N ILE A 208 1.73 14.49 2.27
CA ILE A 208 3.04 15.14 2.38
C ILE A 208 2.92 16.33 3.32
N LEU A 209 3.74 16.34 4.35
CA LEU A 209 3.88 17.45 5.30
C LEU A 209 5.26 18.09 5.15
N SER A 210 5.33 19.39 5.43
CA SER A 210 6.61 20.04 5.67
C SER A 210 7.23 19.52 6.97
N GLN A 211 8.55 19.46 6.99
CA GLN A 211 9.32 19.15 8.18
C GLN A 211 9.98 20.44 8.67
N GLU A 212 9.53 20.94 9.82
CA GLU A 212 10.09 22.17 10.43
C GLU A 212 11.36 21.87 11.23
N SER A 213 11.45 20.66 11.80
CA SER A 213 12.65 20.13 12.47
C SER A 213 12.61 18.59 12.50
N ASP A 214 13.65 17.96 13.04
CA ASP A 214 13.73 16.49 13.20
C ASP A 214 12.56 15.88 14.01
N VAL A 215 11.87 16.70 14.81
CA VAL A 215 10.82 16.24 15.73
C VAL A 215 9.47 16.91 15.47
N GLN A 216 9.44 18.00 14.69
CA GLN A 216 8.24 18.80 14.48
C GLN A 216 7.80 18.78 13.01
N LEU A 217 6.59 18.26 12.80
CA LEU A 217 5.89 18.29 11.53
C LEU A 217 5.19 19.64 11.39
N GLY A 218 5.32 20.23 10.21
CA GLY A 218 4.61 21.43 9.81
C GLY A 218 3.32 21.10 9.06
N ASP A 219 2.84 22.09 8.31
CA ASP A 219 1.59 22.00 7.58
C ASP A 219 1.60 20.94 6.47
N LYS A 220 0.42 20.40 6.21
CA LYS A 220 0.18 19.54 5.06
C LYS A 220 0.35 20.33 3.76
N VAL A 221 1.33 19.91 2.95
CA VAL A 221 1.62 20.49 1.63
C VAL A 221 0.60 19.98 0.61
N CYS A 222 0.43 18.66 0.51
CA CYS A 222 -0.48 18.02 -0.44
C CYS A 222 -0.74 16.55 -0.12
N ASP A 223 -1.53 15.89 -0.95
CA ASP A 223 -1.64 14.43 -1.00
C ASP A 223 -1.07 13.93 -2.33
N LEU A 224 -0.25 12.87 -2.27
CA LEU A 224 -0.04 12.01 -3.43
C LEU A 224 -1.02 10.84 -3.36
N SER A 225 -1.37 10.29 -4.51
CA SER A 225 -2.14 9.05 -4.56
C SER A 225 -1.39 8.03 -5.40
N SER A 226 -1.20 6.82 -4.91
CA SER A 226 -0.63 5.72 -5.67
C SER A 226 -1.60 4.56 -5.77
N SER A 227 -1.50 3.80 -6.85
CA SER A 227 -2.23 2.56 -7.06
C SER A 227 -1.28 1.53 -7.63
N LEU A 228 -1.16 0.40 -6.93
CA LEU A 228 -0.44 -0.79 -7.38
C LEU A 228 -1.46 -1.92 -7.61
N GLU A 229 -1.60 -2.33 -8.85
CA GLU A 229 -2.51 -3.40 -9.29
C GLU A 229 -1.69 -4.59 -9.80
N PHE A 230 -2.11 -5.83 -9.54
CA PHE A 230 -1.53 -7.06 -10.09
C PHE A 230 -2.50 -8.23 -9.89
N THR A 231 -2.25 -9.33 -10.59
CA THR A 231 -2.99 -10.59 -10.45
C THR A 231 -2.12 -11.64 -9.77
N LEU A 232 -2.66 -12.33 -8.78
CA LEU A 232 -2.07 -13.50 -8.14
C LEU A 232 -2.69 -14.76 -8.74
N GLU A 233 -1.84 -15.67 -9.22
CA GLU A 233 -2.26 -16.95 -9.78
C GLU A 233 -1.52 -18.10 -9.09
N SER A 234 -2.25 -19.02 -8.45
CA SER A 234 -1.72 -20.27 -7.92
C SER A 234 -1.92 -21.41 -8.92
N GLN A 235 -0.94 -22.31 -9.02
CA GLN A 235 -1.10 -23.53 -9.82
C GLN A 235 -1.59 -24.67 -8.91
N ASP A 236 -2.57 -25.44 -9.38
CA ASP A 236 -3.07 -26.61 -8.64
C ASP A 236 -1.93 -27.56 -8.25
N GLY A 237 -1.82 -27.83 -6.95
CA GLY A 237 -0.79 -28.73 -6.39
C GLY A 237 0.61 -28.12 -6.27
N LYS A 238 0.76 -26.80 -6.43
CA LYS A 238 2.01 -26.08 -6.14
C LYS A 238 1.79 -24.99 -5.10
N ASP A 239 2.79 -24.82 -4.23
CA ASP A 239 2.79 -23.78 -3.19
C ASP A 239 3.18 -22.40 -3.74
N ASP A 240 3.66 -22.33 -4.98
CA ASP A 240 4.11 -21.08 -5.59
C ASP A 240 2.95 -20.30 -6.22
N VAL A 241 2.80 -19.05 -5.80
CA VAL A 241 1.95 -18.04 -6.45
C VAL A 241 2.78 -17.24 -7.45
N ILE A 242 2.22 -16.99 -8.63
CA ILE A 242 2.82 -16.18 -9.69
C ILE A 242 2.06 -14.85 -9.76
N TYR A 243 2.79 -13.77 -9.97
CA TYR A 243 2.23 -12.44 -10.14
C TYR A 243 2.18 -12.09 -11.64
N LYS A 244 1.07 -11.49 -12.10
CA LYS A 244 0.84 -11.10 -13.50
C LYS A 244 0.18 -9.72 -13.61
N ASP A 245 0.14 -9.20 -14.84
CA ASP A 245 -0.69 -8.07 -15.29
C ASP A 245 -0.56 -6.75 -14.52
N GLY A 246 0.52 -6.57 -13.76
CA GLY A 246 0.50 -5.47 -12.83
C GLY A 246 0.83 -4.11 -13.43
N LYS A 247 0.32 -3.11 -12.74
CA LYS A 247 0.30 -1.72 -13.12
C LYS A 247 0.63 -0.90 -11.89
N LEU A 248 1.46 0.10 -12.06
CA LEU A 248 1.77 1.07 -11.03
C LEU A 248 1.40 2.45 -11.53
N SER A 249 0.72 3.22 -10.69
CA SER A 249 0.46 4.63 -10.96
C SER A 249 0.72 5.51 -9.75
N LEU A 250 1.12 6.74 -10.01
CA LEU A 250 1.31 7.80 -9.02
C LEU A 250 0.68 9.08 -9.55
N THR A 251 -0.29 9.62 -8.82
CA THR A 251 -0.94 10.89 -9.10
C THR A 251 -0.34 11.98 -8.23
N VAL A 252 0.21 13.00 -8.89
CA VAL A 252 0.99 14.09 -8.31
C VAL A 252 0.27 15.43 -8.59
N PRO A 253 0.00 16.26 -7.57
CA PRO A 253 -0.56 17.59 -7.78
C PRO A 253 0.37 18.51 -8.56
N ARG A 254 -0.14 19.19 -9.61
CA ARG A 254 0.68 20.10 -10.43
C ARG A 254 1.17 21.32 -9.67
N LYS A 255 0.45 21.74 -8.61
CA LYS A 255 0.88 22.81 -7.72
C LYS A 255 2.28 22.60 -7.12
N LEU A 256 2.77 21.35 -7.11
CA LEU A 256 4.14 21.05 -6.67
C LEU A 256 5.23 21.56 -7.62
N ARG A 257 4.88 22.02 -8.82
CA ARG A 257 5.82 22.73 -9.71
C ARG A 257 6.25 24.08 -9.14
N ASP A 258 5.41 24.70 -8.32
CA ASP A 258 5.68 25.99 -7.70
C ASP A 258 6.58 25.85 -6.45
N TYR A 259 6.67 24.64 -5.89
CA TYR A 259 7.54 24.32 -4.77
C TYR A 259 8.94 24.01 -5.27
N LYS A 260 9.84 24.98 -5.13
CA LYS A 260 11.25 24.85 -5.53
C LYS A 260 12.14 24.54 -4.35
N ILE A 261 13.00 23.55 -4.51
CA ILE A 261 14.00 23.12 -3.53
C ILE A 261 15.31 22.95 -4.30
N ASP A 262 16.34 23.70 -3.89
CA ASP A 262 17.64 23.77 -4.57
C ASP A 262 17.57 24.06 -6.07
N GLY A 263 16.61 24.90 -6.47
CA GLY A 263 16.40 25.31 -7.86
C GLY A 263 15.66 24.29 -8.74
N ARG A 264 15.43 23.05 -8.26
CA ARG A 264 14.53 22.07 -8.89
C ARG A 264 13.13 22.19 -8.30
N ASN A 265 12.10 21.88 -9.09
CA ASN A 265 10.75 21.83 -8.56
C ASN A 265 10.43 20.42 -8.04
N LEU A 266 9.64 20.35 -6.96
CA LEU A 266 9.30 19.11 -6.26
C LEU A 266 8.53 18.13 -7.15
N PHE A 267 7.76 18.63 -8.12
CA PHE A 267 7.06 17.80 -9.10
C PHE A 267 8.05 16.95 -9.92
N ASP A 268 9.10 17.56 -10.47
CA ASP A 268 10.11 16.87 -11.27
C ASP A 268 10.92 15.88 -10.42
N THR A 269 11.25 16.25 -9.17
CA THR A 269 11.87 15.32 -8.21
C THR A 269 11.02 14.06 -8.03
N ILE A 270 9.74 14.21 -7.66
CA ILE A 270 8.84 13.06 -7.44
C ILE A 270 8.75 12.20 -8.71
N LYS A 271 8.70 12.82 -9.89
CA LYS A 271 8.69 12.14 -11.17
C LYS A 271 9.97 11.29 -11.36
N GLU A 272 11.16 11.85 -11.13
CA GLU A 272 12.44 11.12 -11.22
C GLU A 272 12.47 9.89 -10.29
N TYR A 273 11.98 10.03 -9.06
CA TYR A 273 11.93 8.91 -8.12
C TYR A 273 10.93 7.83 -8.52
N PHE A 274 9.78 8.22 -9.08
CA PHE A 274 8.84 7.26 -9.65
C PHE A 274 9.50 6.43 -10.76
N TYR A 275 10.27 7.06 -11.65
CA TYR A 275 11.06 6.35 -12.67
C TYR A 275 12.05 5.38 -12.03
N LYS A 276 12.90 5.85 -11.10
CA LYS A 276 13.91 5.00 -10.43
C LYS A 276 13.27 3.81 -9.72
N PHE A 277 12.13 4.01 -9.08
CA PHE A 277 11.40 2.93 -8.43
C PHE A 277 10.89 1.92 -9.45
N CYS A 278 10.26 2.38 -10.53
CA CYS A 278 9.83 1.52 -11.62
C CYS A 278 11.01 0.77 -12.28
N GLU A 279 12.17 1.39 -12.45
CA GLU A 279 13.38 0.72 -12.95
C GLU A 279 13.88 -0.35 -11.98
N LYS A 280 13.91 -0.07 -10.66
CA LYS A 280 14.26 -1.06 -9.62
C LYS A 280 13.31 -2.26 -9.65
N LEU A 281 12.02 -1.99 -9.87
CA LEU A 281 11.02 -3.03 -10.08
C LEU A 281 11.32 -3.79 -11.40
N GLY A 282 11.79 -3.11 -12.44
CA GLY A 282 12.15 -3.73 -13.72
C GLY A 282 11.13 -3.44 -14.82
N PHE A 283 10.36 -2.35 -14.65
CA PHE A 283 9.65 -1.74 -15.76
C PHE A 283 10.69 -1.19 -16.74
N LYS A 284 10.62 -1.66 -17.99
CA LYS A 284 11.40 -1.09 -19.08
C LYS A 284 10.58 0.02 -19.71
N PHE A 285 11.03 1.25 -19.54
CA PHE A 285 10.41 2.41 -20.17
C PHE A 285 10.84 2.48 -21.65
N GLU A 286 10.38 1.54 -22.47
CA GLU A 286 10.55 1.62 -23.93
C GLU A 286 9.54 2.59 -24.58
N VAL A 287 8.63 3.19 -23.79
CA VAL A 287 7.65 4.19 -24.23
C VAL A 287 7.47 5.25 -23.14
N GLU A 288 7.31 6.50 -23.56
CA GLU A 288 6.97 7.66 -22.72
C GLU A 288 5.97 7.32 -21.63
N ILE A 289 6.21 7.80 -20.40
CA ILE A 289 5.17 7.77 -19.37
C ILE A 289 3.97 8.51 -19.94
N GLU A 290 2.85 7.80 -20.12
CA GLU A 290 1.57 8.43 -20.37
C GLU A 290 1.31 9.42 -19.24
N HIS A 291 1.39 10.69 -19.58
CA HIS A 291 1.11 11.77 -18.67
C HIS A 291 0.29 12.83 -19.40
N ASP A 292 -0.67 13.42 -18.70
CA ASP A 292 -1.47 14.52 -19.25
C ASP A 292 -0.66 15.84 -19.33
N LEU A 293 0.68 15.80 -19.25
CA LEU A 293 1.56 16.94 -19.01
C LEU A 293 1.92 17.79 -20.25
N GLY A 294 1.46 17.45 -21.46
CA GLY A 294 1.95 18.10 -22.68
C GLY A 294 3.29 17.50 -23.13
N ASP A 295 4.07 18.25 -23.93
CA ASP A 295 5.26 17.73 -24.65
C ASP A 295 6.25 16.95 -23.76
N PRO A 296 6.92 15.92 -24.31
CA PRO A 296 7.88 15.09 -23.57
C PRO A 296 9.09 15.90 -23.14
N MET A 297 9.61 15.65 -21.93
CA MET A 297 10.84 16.28 -21.46
C MET A 297 12.06 15.57 -22.07
N SER A 298 12.89 16.33 -22.78
CA SER A 298 14.09 15.86 -23.50
C SER A 298 15.35 15.73 -22.63
N TYR A 299 15.24 15.65 -21.30
CA TYR A 299 16.41 15.65 -20.41
C TYR A 299 16.29 14.57 -19.34
N LEU A 300 16.57 13.33 -19.72
CA LEU A 300 17.15 12.36 -18.78
C LEU A 300 18.63 12.74 -18.66
N PHE A 301 19.04 13.30 -17.53
CA PHE A 301 20.45 13.27 -17.19
C PHE A 301 20.80 11.81 -16.88
N GLU A 302 21.73 11.25 -17.66
CA GLU A 302 22.56 10.13 -17.20
C GLU A 302 23.26 10.61 -15.93
N VAL A 303 22.67 10.29 -14.78
CA VAL A 303 23.36 10.39 -13.51
C VAL A 303 24.12 9.08 -13.38
N ASP A 304 25.44 9.15 -13.39
CA ASP A 304 26.31 7.99 -13.23
C ASP A 304 25.81 7.12 -12.07
N LEU A 305 25.47 5.88 -12.41
CA LEU A 305 25.16 4.85 -11.43
C LEU A 305 26.33 4.75 -10.44
N PRO A 306 26.08 4.56 -9.13
CA PRO A 306 27.15 4.17 -8.23
C PRO A 306 27.77 2.90 -8.79
N ILE A 307 29.07 2.95 -9.12
CA ILE A 307 29.85 1.80 -9.54
C ILE A 307 29.68 0.74 -8.46
N HIS A 308 28.98 -0.34 -8.79
CA HIS A 308 28.93 -1.53 -7.96
C HIS A 308 30.33 -2.15 -7.98
N SER A 309 31.18 -1.77 -7.04
CA SER A 309 32.38 -2.52 -6.70
C SER A 309 31.95 -3.86 -6.11
N ASN A 310 31.83 -4.88 -6.96
CA ASN A 310 31.91 -6.28 -6.59
C ASN A 310 32.37 -7.08 -7.82
N GLU A 311 33.56 -6.75 -8.32
CA GLU A 311 34.38 -7.74 -9.00
C GLU A 311 35.09 -8.57 -7.92
N HIS A 312 34.44 -9.66 -7.50
CA HIS A 312 35.21 -10.80 -7.03
C HIS A 312 35.84 -11.44 -8.26
N GLU A 313 37.06 -11.01 -8.60
CA GLU A 313 37.98 -11.79 -9.42
C GLU A 313 38.20 -13.13 -8.72
N ASN A 314 37.56 -14.16 -9.25
CA ASN A 314 38.04 -15.52 -9.13
C ASN A 314 39.19 -15.68 -10.12
N THR A 315 40.40 -15.75 -9.58
CA THR A 315 41.57 -16.23 -10.33
C THR A 315 41.98 -17.59 -9.73
N PRO A 316 42.38 -18.58 -10.55
CA PRO A 316 42.43 -20.00 -10.17
C PRO A 316 43.41 -20.36 -9.05
#